data_AF-A0A0B0D814-F1
#
_entry.id   AF-A0A0B0D814-F1
#
_cell.length_a   1.000
_cell.length_b   1.000
_cell.length_c   1.000
_cell.angle_alpha   90.00
_cell.angle_beta   90.00
_cell.angle_gamma   90.00
#
_symmetry.space_group_name_H-M   'P 1'
#
loop_
_entity.id
_entity.type
_entity.pdbx_description
1 polymer ?
#
loop_
_entity_poly.entity_id
_entity_poly.type
_entity_poly.pdbx_seq_one_letter_code
_entity_poly.pdbx_strand_id
1 'polypeptide(L)'
;MSDLWYQLKKNKIAMFGLFMTLALIILAIAAPVIAPYDPYKMSPEARLAGPSFAHLLGTDQFGRDILSRIIYGTRISLQVGIISVGLSFVLGTIIGVVAGYYGKWVDAVLSR
;
A
#
# COMPACT_ATOMS: atom_id res chain seq x y z
N MET A 1 -17.66 -11.70 18.13
CA MET A 1 -16.22 -11.35 17.93
C MET A 1 -15.32 -12.59 17.83
N SER A 2 -15.50 -13.62 18.67
CA SER A 2 -14.70 -14.87 18.66
C SER A 2 -14.80 -15.66 17.35
N ASP A 3 -16.00 -15.71 16.75
CA ASP A 3 -16.27 -16.57 15.59
C ASP A 3 -15.59 -16.05 14.32
N LEU A 4 -15.54 -14.73 14.14
CA LEU A 4 -14.82 -14.10 13.03
C LEU A 4 -13.31 -14.37 13.10
N TRP A 5 -12.72 -14.27 14.30
CA TRP A 5 -11.31 -14.56 14.52
C TRP A 5 -10.97 -16.03 14.28
N TYR A 6 -11.87 -16.93 14.69
CA TYR A 6 -11.74 -18.36 14.43
C TYR A 6 -11.82 -18.69 12.93
N GLN A 7 -12.78 -18.09 12.21
CA GLN A 7 -12.92 -18.26 10.76
C GLN A 7 -11.73 -17.68 9.99
N LEU A 8 -11.21 -16.51 10.39
CA LEU A 8 -10.04 -15.89 9.78
C LEU A 8 -8.80 -16.78 9.93
N LYS A 9 -8.53 -17.27 11.16
CA LYS A 9 -7.40 -18.16 11.43
C LYS A 9 -7.47 -19.48 10.66
N LYS A 10 -8.67 -19.98 10.41
CA LYS A 10 -8.87 -21.21 9.62
C LYS A 10 -8.52 -21.00 8.14
N ASN A 11 -8.65 -19.78 7.63
CA ASN A 11 -8.30 -19.44 6.25
C ASN A 11 -6.83 -19.02 6.13
N LYS A 12 -5.98 -19.98 5.73
CA LYS A 12 -4.53 -19.76 5.58
C LYS A 12 -4.18 -18.65 4.58
N ILE A 13 -4.97 -18.47 3.51
CA ILE A 13 -4.74 -17.42 2.51
C ILE A 13 -5.02 -16.05 3.13
N ALA A 14 -6.13 -15.91 3.86
CA ALA A 14 -6.46 -14.67 4.56
C ALA A 14 -5.40 -14.31 5.60
N MET A 15 -4.90 -15.30 6.35
CA MET A 15 -3.82 -15.09 7.33
C MET A 15 -2.50 -14.67 6.68
N PHE A 16 -2.13 -15.27 5.54
CA PHE A 16 -0.93 -14.87 4.80
C PHE A 16 -1.04 -13.42 4.29
N GLY A 17 -2.20 -13.05 3.72
CA GLY A 17 -2.46 -11.68 3.29
C GLY A 17 -2.39 -10.67 4.44
N LEU A 18 -2.95 -11.02 5.61
CA LEU A 18 -2.87 -10.19 6.81
C LEU A 18 -1.41 -10.03 7.27
N PHE A 19 -0.66 -11.13 7.34
CA PHE A 19 0.75 -11.10 7.71
C PHE A 19 1.57 -10.21 6.76
N MET A 20 1.41 -10.37 5.45
CA MET A 20 2.12 -9.56 4.45
C MET A 20 1.77 -8.08 4.57
N THR A 21 0.48 -7.76 4.74
CA THR A 21 0.02 -6.38 4.93
C THR A 21 0.64 -5.75 6.18
N LEU A 22 0.62 -6.48 7.31
CA LEU A 22 1.23 -6.01 8.56
C LEU A 22 2.74 -5.83 8.42
N ALA A 23 3.44 -6.75 7.75
CA ALA A 23 4.87 -6.64 7.50
C ALA A 23 5.20 -5.38 6.69
N LEU A 24 4.44 -5.07 5.63
CA LEU A 24 4.61 -3.85 4.84
C LEU A 24 4.33 -2.58 5.66
N ILE A 25 3.31 -2.58 6.51
CA ILE A 25 3.00 -1.45 7.41
C ILE A 25 4.16 -1.21 8.38
N ILE A 26 4.67 -2.27 9.01
CA ILE A 26 5.79 -2.18 9.94
C ILE A 26 7.03 -1.65 9.21
N LEU A 27 7.34 -2.17 8.03
CA LEU A 27 8.48 -1.72 7.22
C LEU A 27 8.36 -0.26 6.81
N ALA A 28 7.16 0.21 6.44
CA ALA A 28 6.91 1.60 6.09
C ALA A 28 7.03 2.57 7.28
N ILE A 29 6.60 2.16 8.47
CA ILE A 29 6.71 2.97 9.69
C ILE A 29 8.17 3.01 10.17
N ALA A 30 8.87 1.87 10.11
CA ALA A 30 10.26 1.74 10.52
C ALA A 30 11.27 2.17 9.44
N ALA A 31 10.81 2.55 8.25
CA ALA A 31 11.62 3.06 7.14
C ALA A 31 12.72 4.08 7.55
N PRO A 32 12.46 5.13 8.35
CA PRO A 32 13.49 6.09 8.74
C PRO A 32 14.58 5.53 9.65
N VAL A 33 14.35 4.37 10.27
CA VAL A 33 15.34 3.71 11.14
C VAL A 33 16.05 2.56 10.42
N ILE A 34 15.35 1.89 9.49
CA ILE A 34 15.88 0.71 8.77
C ILE A 34 16.68 1.12 7.52
N ALA A 35 16.34 2.24 6.88
CA ALA A 35 17.02 2.68 5.67
C ALA A 35 18.51 3.04 5.97
N PRO A 36 19.48 2.45 5.24
CA PRO A 36 20.89 2.74 5.47
C PRO A 36 21.30 4.18 5.12
N TYR A 37 20.61 4.79 4.14
CA TYR A 37 20.90 6.13 3.64
C TYR A 37 19.62 6.96 3.49
N ASP A 38 19.79 8.28 3.42
CA ASP A 38 18.70 9.19 3.05
C ASP A 38 18.29 8.92 1.59
N PRO A 39 17.02 8.54 1.33
CA PRO A 39 16.53 8.19 -0.02
C PRO A 39 16.54 9.38 -1.01
N TYR A 40 16.66 10.61 -0.52
CA TYR A 40 16.67 11.83 -1.34
C TYR A 40 18.07 12.41 -1.54
N LYS A 41 19.06 11.96 -0.76
CA LYS A 41 20.43 12.45 -0.85
C LYS A 41 21.09 11.98 -2.15
N MET A 42 21.44 12.93 -3.00
CA MET A 42 22.10 12.68 -4.28
C MET A 42 23.62 12.61 -4.10
N SER A 43 24.26 11.70 -4.82
CA SER A 43 25.71 11.58 -4.90
C SER A 43 26.16 11.49 -6.36
N PRO A 44 26.54 12.60 -7.00
CA PRO A 44 26.94 12.59 -8.41
C PRO A 44 28.10 11.65 -8.72
N GLU A 45 28.99 11.43 -7.75
CA GLU A 45 30.16 10.56 -7.85
C GLU A 45 29.79 9.08 -7.88
N ALA A 46 28.66 8.72 -7.27
CA ALA A 46 28.18 7.34 -7.19
C ALA A 46 27.01 7.08 -8.14
N ARG A 47 26.90 7.75 -9.30
CA ARG A 47 25.79 7.52 -10.26
C ARG A 47 25.90 6.16 -10.92
N LEU A 48 24.78 5.44 -11.01
CA LEU A 48 24.69 4.12 -11.67
C LEU A 48 25.75 3.13 -11.17
N ALA A 49 26.13 3.25 -9.90
CA ALA A 49 27.06 2.32 -9.27
C ALA A 49 26.35 0.98 -9.04
N GLY A 50 27.05 -0.11 -9.36
CA GLY A 50 26.55 -1.46 -9.11
C GLY A 50 26.44 -1.80 -7.62
N PRO A 51 25.89 -2.98 -7.29
CA PRO A 51 25.82 -3.48 -5.92
C PRO A 51 27.20 -3.51 -5.23
N SER A 52 27.28 -2.98 -4.03
CA SER A 52 28.50 -2.95 -3.20
C SER A 52 28.15 -3.01 -1.71
N PHE A 53 29.13 -3.21 -0.84
CA PHE A 53 28.90 -3.15 0.61
C PHE A 53 28.43 -1.77 1.09
N ALA A 54 28.79 -0.70 0.37
CA ALA A 54 28.29 0.65 0.63
C ALA A 54 26.85 0.82 0.10
N HIS A 55 26.54 0.27 -1.07
CA HIS A 55 25.20 0.33 -1.66
C HIS A 55 24.73 -1.08 -2.01
N LEU A 56 24.02 -1.74 -1.09
CA LEU A 56 23.68 -3.17 -1.20
C LEU A 56 22.97 -3.53 -2.51
N LEU A 57 22.13 -2.63 -3.02
CA LEU A 57 21.42 -2.78 -4.30
C LEU A 57 21.93 -1.83 -5.39
N GLY A 58 23.04 -1.14 -5.14
CA GLY A 58 23.59 -0.11 -6.01
C GLY A 58 22.84 1.22 -5.89
N THR A 59 23.12 2.11 -6.83
CA THR A 59 22.57 3.47 -6.88
C THR A 59 21.86 3.75 -8.19
N ASP A 60 20.95 4.73 -8.17
CA ASP A 60 20.24 5.16 -9.37
C ASP A 60 21.04 6.18 -10.22
N GLN A 61 20.40 6.70 -11.28
CA GLN A 61 20.97 7.71 -12.18
C GLN A 61 21.36 9.04 -11.50
N PHE A 62 20.88 9.29 -10.28
CA PHE A 62 21.23 10.45 -9.47
C PHE A 62 22.19 10.09 -8.32
N GLY A 63 22.65 8.84 -8.26
CA GLY A 63 23.52 8.31 -7.22
C GLY A 63 22.84 8.16 -5.87
N ARG A 64 21.51 8.00 -5.85
CA ARG A 64 20.75 7.71 -4.64
C ARG A 64 20.72 6.21 -4.39
N ASP A 65 20.80 5.82 -3.12
CA ASP A 65 20.79 4.40 -2.71
C ASP A 65 19.45 3.72 -3.06
N ILE A 66 19.50 2.65 -3.85
CA ILE A 66 18.29 1.96 -4.34
C ILE A 66 17.53 1.27 -3.20
N LEU A 67 18.24 0.63 -2.26
CA LEU A 67 17.62 -0.07 -1.14
C LEU A 67 16.81 0.88 -0.26
N SER A 68 17.41 2.00 0.11
CA SER A 68 16.75 3.05 0.90
C SER A 68 15.52 3.60 0.17
N ARG A 69 15.61 3.79 -1.15
CA ARG A 69 14.46 4.20 -1.98
C ARG A 69 13.35 3.16 -2.03
N ILE A 70 13.66 1.87 -2.05
CA ILE A 70 12.66 0.80 -2.02
C ILE A 70 11.93 0.79 -0.67
N ILE A 71 12.67 0.87 0.44
CA ILE A 71 12.10 0.88 1.80
C ILE A 71 11.17 2.08 1.99
N TYR A 72 11.62 3.28 1.63
CA TYR A 72 10.78 4.48 1.67
C TYR A 72 9.63 4.43 0.65
N GLY A 73 9.86 3.79 -0.50
CA GLY A 73 8.83 3.53 -1.51
C GLY A 73 7.63 2.79 -0.93
N THR A 74 7.84 1.84 -0.01
CA THR A 74 6.76 1.13 0.68
C THR A 74 5.80 2.08 1.40
N ARG A 75 6.32 3.14 2.05
CA ARG A 75 5.49 4.16 2.71
C ARG A 75 4.62 4.93 1.72
N ILE A 76 5.21 5.33 0.59
CA ILE A 76 4.50 6.06 -0.47
C ILE A 76 3.42 5.15 -1.08
N SER A 77 3.74 3.90 -1.38
CA SER A 77 2.78 2.94 -1.94
C SER A 77 1.58 2.71 -1.01
N LEU A 78 1.81 2.57 0.30
CA LEU A 78 0.71 2.41 1.27
C LEU A 78 -0.16 3.67 1.36
N GLN A 79 0.44 4.87 1.37
CA GLN A 79 -0.31 6.12 1.36
C GLN A 79 -1.22 6.24 0.14
N VAL A 80 -0.68 5.99 -1.05
CA VAL A 80 -1.44 6.03 -2.31
C VAL A 80 -2.57 4.99 -2.28
N GLY A 81 -2.30 3.78 -1.81
CA GLY A 81 -3.30 2.72 -1.69
C GLY A 81 -4.46 3.11 -0.77
N ILE A 82 -4.16 3.63 0.42
CA ILE A 82 -5.17 4.08 1.39
C ILE A 82 -6.02 5.22 0.82
N ILE A 83 -5.38 6.23 0.21
CA ILE A 83 -6.08 7.39 -0.37
C ILE A 83 -6.98 6.94 -1.52
N SER A 84 -6.47 6.08 -2.41
CA SER A 84 -7.23 5.57 -3.56
C SER A 84 -8.46 4.78 -3.12
N VAL A 85 -8.30 3.82 -2.20
CA VAL A 85 -9.43 3.03 -1.68
C VAL A 85 -10.43 3.92 -0.93
N GLY A 86 -9.94 4.86 -0.12
CA GLY A 86 -10.79 5.82 0.57
C GLY A 86 -11.64 6.65 -0.39
N LEU A 87 -11.05 7.15 -1.48
CA LEU A 87 -11.77 7.91 -2.49
C LEU A 87 -12.80 7.04 -3.23
N SER A 88 -12.41 5.83 -3.64
CA SER A 88 -13.33 4.87 -4.26
C SER A 88 -14.49 4.52 -3.35
N PHE A 89 -14.25 4.35 -2.05
CA PHE A 89 -15.29 4.10 -1.06
C PHE A 89 -16.26 5.28 -0.95
N VAL A 90 -15.77 6.51 -0.86
CA VAL A 90 -16.62 7.72 -0.77
C VAL A 90 -17.48 7.87 -2.02
N LEU A 91 -16.85 7.85 -3.21
CA LEU A 91 -17.57 8.01 -4.47
C LEU A 91 -18.53 6.85 -4.73
N GLY A 92 -18.07 5.62 -4.51
CA GLY A 92 -18.87 4.41 -4.66
C GLY A 92 -20.07 4.40 -3.72
N THR A 93 -19.92 4.88 -2.49
CA THR A 93 -21.04 5.01 -1.54
C THR A 93 -22.05 6.07 -2.00
N ILE A 94 -21.59 7.24 -2.45
CA ILE A 94 -22.50 8.29 -2.97
C ILE A 94 -23.30 7.75 -4.15
N ILE A 95 -22.63 7.17 -5.14
CA ILE A 95 -23.27 6.59 -6.32
C ILE A 95 -24.22 5.46 -5.90
N GLY A 96 -23.79 4.57 -5.01
CA GLY A 96 -24.59 3.46 -4.52
C GLY A 96 -25.85 3.91 -3.79
N VAL A 97 -25.79 4.96 -2.97
CA VAL A 97 -26.95 5.54 -2.28
C VAL A 97 -27.89 6.20 -3.27
N VAL A 98 -27.38 6.98 -4.23
CA VAL A 98 -28.21 7.61 -5.28
C VAL A 98 -28.90 6.53 -6.11
N ALA A 99 -28.16 5.53 -6.58
CA ALA A 99 -28.71 4.41 -7.33
C ALA A 99 -29.72 3.60 -6.51
N GLY A 100 -29.49 3.40 -5.21
CA GLY A 100 -30.43 2.71 -4.32
C GLY A 100 -31.70 3.54 -4.02
N TYR A 101 -31.60 4.87 -4.01
CA TYR A 101 -32.73 5.75 -3.78
C TYR A 101 -33.62 5.88 -5.02
N TYR A 102 -33.01 6.10 -6.20
CA TYR A 102 -33.73 6.25 -7.47
C TYR A 102 -34.01 4.91 -8.18
N GLY A 103 -33.25 3.85 -7.90
CA GLY A 103 -33.47 2.49 -8.38
C GLY A 103 -34.76 1.86 -7.81
N LYS A 104 -35.28 2.40 -6.70
CA LYS A 104 -36.65 2.12 -6.23
C LYS A 104 -37.72 2.41 -7.28
N TRP A 105 -37.46 3.32 -8.23
CA TRP A 105 -38.40 3.60 -9.32
C TRP A 105 -38.45 2.46 -10.34
N VAL A 106 -37.31 1.79 -10.61
CA VAL A 106 -37.25 0.63 -11.50
C VAL A 106 -37.87 -0.60 -10.82
N ASP A 107 -37.56 -0.82 -9.54
CA ASP A 107 -38.23 -1.88 -8.75
C ASP A 107 -39.73 -1.64 -8.61
N ALA A 108 -40.18 -0.40 -8.37
CA ALA A 108 -41.60 -0.07 -8.26
C ALA A 108 -42.38 -0.16 -9.58
N VAL A 109 -41.71 -0.07 -10.73
CA VAL A 109 -42.33 -0.27 -12.06
C VAL A 109 -42.37 -1.76 -12.43
N LEU A 110 -41.36 -2.54 -12.08
CA LEU A 110 -41.29 -3.99 -12.37
C LEU A 110 -42.10 -4.85 -11.39
N SER A 111 -42.32 -4.39 -10.16
CA SER A 111 -43.09 -5.10 -9.14
C SER A 111 -44.60 -4.85 -9.20
N ARG A 112 -45.11 -4.28 -10.31
CA ARG A 112 -46.52 -4.01 -10.56
C ARG A 112 -47.05 -4.91 -11.66
#